data_AF-A0AAD9H0X2-F1
#
_entry.id   AF-A0AAD9H0X2-F1
#
_cell.length_a   1.000
_cell.length_b   1.000
_cell.length_c   1.000
_cell.angle_alpha   90.00
_cell.angle_beta   90.00
_cell.angle_gamma   90.00
#
_symmetry.space_group_name_H-M   'P 1'
#
loop_
_entity.id
_entity.type
_entity.pdbx_description
1 polymer ?
#
loop_
_entity_poly.entity_id
_entity_poly.type
_entity_poly.pdbx_seq_one_letter_code
_entity_poly.pdbx_strand_id
1 'polypeptide(L)'
;MPIIVVFVYRQEEKDPQQELIPIEKFRRALEKLLDYYPHLAGRIVMREDNSPHIEQLDAGAKLVVAECDEMLDDFNAIGDDGGPPRLIVTNLPDGGNTLLPPFDPSEAGITRDPILNVQHTRFACGGVSIGFCLRYIVCDGSD
;
A
#
# COMPACT_ATOMS: atom_id res chain seq x y z
N MET A 1 -9.20 12.89 -1.57
CA MET A 1 -7.75 12.60 -1.63
C MET A 1 -7.48 11.30 -0.87
N PRO A 2 -6.81 10.30 -1.44
CA PRO A 2 -6.48 9.06 -0.73
C PRO A 2 -5.39 9.29 0.33
N ILE A 3 -5.40 8.49 1.38
CA ILE A 3 -4.29 8.37 2.31
C ILE A 3 -3.35 7.29 1.76
N ILE A 4 -2.09 7.65 1.57
CA ILE A 4 -1.08 6.79 0.96
C ILE A 4 0.10 6.71 1.91
N VAL A 5 0.53 5.49 2.23
CA VAL A 5 1.67 5.25 3.12
C VAL A 5 2.49 4.07 2.61
N VAL A 6 3.82 4.20 2.60
CA VAL A 6 4.74 3.10 2.33
C VAL A 6 5.52 2.79 3.60
N PHE A 7 5.47 1.54 4.04
CA PHE A 7 6.36 1.01 5.07
C PHE A 7 7.46 0.20 4.42
N VAL A 8 8.69 0.39 4.86
CA VAL A 8 9.84 -0.35 4.36
C VAL A 8 10.49 -1.08 5.52
N TYR A 9 10.65 -2.39 5.37
CA TYR A 9 11.22 -3.27 6.37
C TYR A 9 12.52 -3.85 5.86
N ARG A 10 13.61 -3.49 6.54
CA ARG A 10 14.95 -3.97 6.24
C ARG A 10 15.18 -5.31 6.93
N GLN A 11 15.78 -6.25 6.20
CA GLN A 11 16.27 -7.50 6.75
C GLN A 11 17.73 -7.34 7.16
N GLU A 12 18.06 -7.66 8.41
CA GLU A 12 19.43 -7.50 8.95
C GLU A 12 20.38 -8.56 8.37
N GLU A 13 19.92 -9.82 8.29
CA GLU A 13 20.62 -10.91 7.64
C GLU A 13 20.11 -11.09 6.21
N LYS A 14 20.86 -10.57 5.23
CA LYS A 14 20.49 -10.64 3.81
C LYS A 14 20.43 -12.09 3.35
N ASP A 15 19.21 -12.61 3.20
CA ASP A 15 18.95 -13.92 2.63
C ASP A 15 17.90 -13.80 1.51
N PRO A 16 18.31 -13.92 0.24
CA PRO A 16 17.40 -13.91 -0.91
C PRO A 16 16.42 -15.10 -0.96
N GLN A 17 16.51 -16.08 -0.05
CA GLN A 17 15.55 -17.17 0.06
C GLN A 17 14.55 -16.96 1.20
N GLN A 18 14.85 -16.07 2.14
CA GLN A 18 13.99 -15.76 3.28
C GLN A 18 13.46 -14.33 3.14
N GLU A 19 12.15 -14.18 2.92
CA GLU A 19 11.51 -12.87 2.98
C GLU A 19 11.11 -12.53 4.42
N LEU A 20 11.41 -11.30 4.85
CA LEU A 20 11.14 -10.85 6.22
C LEU A 20 9.65 -10.91 6.58
N ILE A 21 8.79 -10.59 5.61
CA ILE A 21 7.33 -10.63 5.77
C ILE A 21 6.75 -11.56 4.71
N PRO A 22 6.49 -12.83 5.07
CA PRO A 22 5.96 -13.78 4.11
C PRO A 22 4.62 -13.38 3.52
N ILE A 23 4.48 -13.42 2.19
CA ILE A 23 3.25 -12.96 1.51
C ILE A 23 2.01 -13.69 2.01
N GLU A 24 2.09 -15.00 2.23
CA GLU A 24 0.97 -15.80 2.75
C GLU A 24 0.61 -15.43 4.20
N LYS A 25 1.61 -15.09 5.02
CA LYS A 25 1.37 -14.61 6.39
C LYS A 25 0.71 -13.24 6.38
N PHE A 26 1.15 -12.37 5.48
CA PHE A 26 0.58 -11.04 5.29
C PHE A 26 -0.85 -11.09 4.78
N ARG A 27 -1.13 -11.91 3.76
CA ARG A 27 -2.48 -12.14 3.24
C ARG A 27 -3.45 -12.59 4.34
N ARG A 28 -3.07 -13.58 5.17
CA ARG A 28 -3.89 -14.03 6.31
C ARG A 28 -4.11 -12.95 7.36
N ALA A 29 -3.13 -12.06 7.57
CA ALA A 29 -3.29 -10.94 8.48
C ALA A 29 -4.28 -9.90 7.92
N LEU A 30 -4.24 -9.64 6.61
CA LEU A 30 -5.21 -8.78 5.93
C LEU A 30 -6.61 -9.38 5.98
N GLU A 31 -6.79 -10.68 5.76
CA GLU A 31 -8.10 -11.34 5.89
C GLU A 31 -8.71 -11.10 7.27
N LYS A 32 -7.94 -11.34 8.33
CA LYS A 32 -8.39 -11.05 9.71
C LYS A 32 -8.72 -9.58 9.92
N LEU A 33 -7.92 -8.67 9.36
CA LEU A 33 -8.20 -7.24 9.46
C LEU A 33 -9.56 -6.91 8.81
N LEU A 34 -9.85 -7.49 7.66
CA LEU A 34 -11.12 -7.28 6.94
C LEU A 34 -12.30 -7.89 7.69
N ASP A 35 -12.11 -9.01 8.41
CA ASP A 35 -13.14 -9.56 9.30
C ASP A 35 -13.55 -8.56 10.40
N TYR A 36 -12.58 -7.81 10.96
CA TYR A 36 -12.86 -6.78 11.96
C TYR A 36 -13.35 -5.46 11.35
N TYR A 37 -12.92 -5.13 10.14
CA TYR A 37 -13.21 -3.87 9.45
C TYR A 37 -13.74 -4.12 8.03
N PRO A 38 -14.95 -4.70 7.89
CA PRO A 38 -15.47 -5.14 6.59
C PRO A 38 -15.69 -3.99 5.60
N HIS A 39 -15.87 -2.76 6.10
CA HIS A 39 -15.95 -1.58 5.24
C HIS A 39 -14.70 -1.34 4.41
N LEU A 40 -13.52 -1.80 4.83
CA LEU A 40 -12.28 -1.67 4.05
C LEU A 40 -12.29 -2.51 2.77
N ALA A 41 -13.09 -3.58 2.74
CA ALA A 41 -13.31 -4.42 1.57
C ALA A 41 -14.46 -3.91 0.68
N GLY A 42 -15.18 -2.88 1.11
CA GLY A 42 -16.33 -2.31 0.41
C GLY A 42 -15.97 -1.50 -0.84
N ARG A 43 -17.01 -0.98 -1.49
CA ARG A 43 -16.95 -0.02 -2.61
C ARG A 43 -17.68 1.25 -2.26
N ILE A 44 -17.17 2.38 -2.74
CA ILE A 44 -17.83 3.67 -2.59
C ILE A 44 -18.89 3.79 -3.69
N VAL A 45 -20.14 4.00 -3.30
CA VAL A 45 -21.27 4.20 -4.20
C VAL A 45 -21.88 5.56 -3.90
N MET A 46 -22.12 6.35 -4.94
CA MET A 46 -22.85 7.62 -4.83
C MET A 46 -24.35 7.33 -4.94
N ARG A 47 -25.13 7.83 -3.98
CA ARG A 47 -26.59 7.75 -4.01
C ARG A 47 -27.20 8.86 -4.86
N GLU A 48 -28.51 8.77 -5.10
CA GLU A 48 -29.28 9.78 -5.87
C GLU A 48 -29.21 11.18 -5.25
N ASP A 49 -29.02 11.28 -3.93
CA ASP A 49 -28.81 12.53 -3.19
C ASP A 49 -27.34 13.01 -3.18
N ASN A 50 -26.49 12.39 -3.99
CA ASN A 50 -25.05 12.64 -4.08
C ASN A 50 -24.27 12.40 -2.79
N SER A 51 -24.81 11.61 -1.85
CA SER A 51 -24.11 11.22 -0.64
C SER A 51 -23.27 9.94 -0.85
N PRO A 52 -22.00 9.91 -0.41
CA PRO A 52 -21.14 8.74 -0.55
C PRO A 52 -21.51 7.67 0.49
N HIS A 53 -21.69 6.44 0.01
CA HIS A 53 -22.01 5.27 0.83
C HIS A 53 -21.03 4.13 0.58
N ILE A 54 -20.81 3.29 1.59
CA ILE A 54 -20.04 2.06 1.45
C ILE A 54 -21.00 0.90 1.25
N GLU A 55 -20.88 0.21 0.13
CA GLU A 55 -21.64 -1.00 -0.16
C GLU A 55 -20.69 -2.15 -0.51
N GLN A 56 -21.23 -3.35 -0.75
CA GLN A 56 -20.46 -4.54 -1.15
C GLN A 56 -19.31 -4.87 -0.19
N LEU A 57 -19.60 -4.92 1.12
CA LEU A 57 -18.60 -5.11 2.18
C LEU A 57 -17.82 -6.42 2.08
N ASP A 58 -18.29 -7.37 1.28
CA ASP A 58 -17.69 -8.69 1.02
C ASP A 58 -17.01 -8.79 -0.35
N ALA A 59 -16.92 -7.70 -1.12
CA ALA A 59 -16.26 -7.68 -2.44
C ALA A 59 -14.73 -7.84 -2.37
N GLY A 60 -14.17 -7.82 -1.17
CA GLY A 60 -12.75 -8.03 -0.91
C GLY A 60 -11.88 -6.79 -1.19
N ALA A 61 -10.70 -6.79 -0.57
CA ALA A 61 -9.64 -5.82 -0.81
C ALA A 61 -8.71 -6.27 -1.96
N LYS A 62 -7.87 -5.35 -2.44
CA LYS A 62 -6.88 -5.66 -3.47
C LYS A 62 -5.50 -5.78 -2.84
N LEU A 63 -4.86 -6.93 -3.07
CA LEU A 63 -3.45 -7.18 -2.73
C LEU A 63 -2.66 -7.38 -4.03
N VAL A 64 -1.69 -6.49 -4.28
CA VAL A 64 -0.74 -6.60 -5.39
C VAL A 64 0.56 -7.18 -4.83
N VAL A 65 1.12 -8.17 -5.53
CA VAL A 65 2.41 -8.77 -5.19
C VAL A 65 3.39 -8.36 -6.28
N ALA A 66 4.53 -7.81 -5.87
CA ALA A 66 5.57 -7.31 -6.76
C ALA A 66 6.95 -7.75 -6.25
N GLU A 67 7.92 -7.75 -7.16
CA GLU A 67 9.32 -8.03 -6.86
C GLU A 67 10.19 -6.92 -7.44
N CYS A 68 11.30 -6.62 -6.75
CA CYS A 68 12.30 -5.65 -7.14
C CYS A 68 13.66 -6.33 -7.13
N ASP A 69 14.33 -6.34 -8.28
CA ASP A 69 15.63 -6.99 -8.48
C ASP A 69 16.80 -6.25 -7.81
N GLU A 70 16.56 -5.03 -7.33
CA GLU A 70 17.55 -4.20 -6.63
C GLU A 70 17.55 -4.49 -5.12
N MET A 71 18.70 -4.27 -4.46
CA MET A 71 18.77 -4.38 -3.00
C MET A 71 18.25 -3.10 -2.36
N LEU A 72 17.59 -3.22 -1.21
CA LEU A 72 17.10 -2.06 -0.49
C LEU A 72 18.24 -1.07 -0.10
N ASP A 73 19.46 -1.60 0.09
CA ASP A 73 20.62 -0.77 0.42
C ASP A 73 21.16 0.04 -0.75
N ASP A 74 20.83 -0.33 -1.99
CA ASP A 74 21.24 0.41 -3.19
C ASP A 74 20.55 1.79 -3.25
N PHE A 75 19.43 1.94 -2.55
CA PHE A 75 18.69 3.20 -2.40
C PHE A 75 19.14 4.03 -1.19
N ASN A 76 20.10 3.55 -0.40
CA ASN A 76 20.65 4.34 0.69
C ASN A 76 21.50 5.48 0.14
N ALA A 77 21.40 6.66 0.75
CA ALA A 77 22.30 7.76 0.48
C ALA A 77 22.83 8.35 1.79
N ILE A 78 24.01 8.95 1.67
CA ILE A 78 24.62 9.76 2.72
C ILE A 78 23.95 11.12 2.64
N GLY A 79 23.31 11.56 3.72
CA GLY A 79 22.75 12.90 3.79
C GLY A 79 23.84 13.97 3.76
N ASP A 80 23.46 15.22 3.50
CA ASP A 80 24.38 16.37 3.50
C ASP A 80 25.09 16.58 4.85
N ASP A 81 24.60 15.93 5.91
CA ASP A 81 25.18 15.92 7.25
C ASP A 81 26.37 14.96 7.42
N GLY A 82 26.72 14.18 6.38
CA GLY A 82 27.82 13.21 6.43
C GLY A 82 27.55 12.02 7.38
N GLY A 83 26.28 11.79 7.74
CA GLY A 83 25.85 10.70 8.60
C GLY A 83 26.00 9.31 7.96
N PRO A 84 25.69 8.23 8.71
CA PRO A 84 25.64 6.89 8.13
C PRO A 84 24.58 6.83 7.01
N PRO A 85 24.75 5.97 6.00
CA PRO A 85 23.79 5.84 4.90
C PRO A 85 22.38 5.53 5.43
N ARG A 86 21.38 6.30 4.98
CA ARG A 86 19.98 6.10 5.32
C ARG A 86 19.15 5.92 4.07
N LEU A 87 18.05 5.20 4.20
CA LEU A 87 17.07 5.09 3.13
C LEU A 87 16.47 6.48 2.88
N ILE A 88 16.60 6.98 1.65
CA ILE A 88 15.97 8.24 1.24
C ILE A 88 14.79 7.90 0.35
N VAL A 89 13.60 8.33 0.74
CA VAL A 89 12.34 8.02 0.03
C VAL A 89 12.39 8.44 -1.44
N THR A 90 13.02 9.58 -1.76
CA THR A 90 13.17 10.05 -3.15
C THR A 90 14.10 9.21 -4.00
N ASN A 91 14.94 8.37 -3.39
CA ASN A 91 15.83 7.46 -4.10
C ASN A 91 15.19 6.11 -4.38
N LEU A 92 14.02 5.82 -3.80
CA LEU A 92 13.26 4.62 -4.12
C LEU A 92 12.77 4.67 -5.58
N PRO A 93 12.49 3.51 -6.22
CA PRO A 93 12.01 3.47 -7.60
C PRO A 93 10.80 4.38 -7.81
N ASP A 94 10.90 5.29 -8.79
CA ASP A 94 9.92 6.35 -9.07
C ASP A 94 9.53 7.20 -7.85
N GLY A 95 10.51 7.51 -6.98
CA GLY A 95 10.28 8.27 -5.74
C GLY A 95 9.41 7.54 -4.72
N GLY A 96 9.28 6.22 -4.84
CA GLY A 96 8.42 5.37 -4.02
C GLY A 96 7.04 5.10 -4.60
N ASN A 97 6.67 5.73 -5.73
CA ASN A 97 5.36 5.50 -6.36
C ASN A 97 5.21 4.07 -6.89
N THR A 98 6.29 3.45 -7.37
CA THR A 98 6.28 2.05 -7.83
C THR A 98 6.03 1.07 -6.69
N LEU A 99 6.19 1.49 -5.43
CA LEU A 99 5.93 0.66 -4.24
C LEU A 99 4.47 0.76 -3.76
N LEU A 100 3.65 1.55 -4.46
CA LEU A 100 2.24 1.73 -4.16
C LEU A 100 1.36 0.91 -5.08
N PRO A 101 0.21 0.41 -4.58
CA PRO A 101 -0.75 -0.25 -5.44
C PRO A 101 -1.26 0.73 -6.51
N PRO A 102 -1.57 0.26 -7.73
CA PRO A 102 -2.13 1.10 -8.78
C PRO A 102 -3.37 1.83 -8.31
N PHE A 103 -3.40 3.15 -8.55
CA PHE A 103 -4.47 4.04 -8.12
C PHE A 103 -5.13 4.71 -9.33
N ASP A 104 -6.44 4.52 -9.47
CA ASP A 104 -7.27 5.22 -10.45
C ASP A 104 -8.04 6.36 -9.75
N PRO A 105 -7.68 7.64 -10.03
CA PRO A 105 -8.33 8.80 -9.43
C PRO A 105 -9.68 9.16 -10.08
N SER A 106 -10.07 8.52 -11.19
CA SER A 106 -11.33 8.82 -11.86
C SER A 106 -12.54 8.41 -11.03
N GLU A 107 -13.71 9.00 -11.28
CA GLU A 107 -14.97 8.58 -10.65
C GLU A 107 -15.29 7.10 -10.89
N ALA A 108 -14.97 6.60 -12.09
CA ALA A 108 -15.08 5.18 -12.42
C ALA A 108 -14.14 4.31 -11.56
N GLY A 109 -12.92 4.79 -11.28
CA GLY A 109 -11.98 4.13 -10.38
C GLY A 109 -12.45 4.13 -8.92
N ILE A 110 -13.06 5.23 -8.47
CA ILE A 110 -13.59 5.38 -7.10
C ILE A 110 -14.68 4.35 -6.81
N THR A 111 -15.57 4.12 -7.78
CA THR A 111 -16.71 3.20 -7.61
C THR A 111 -16.33 1.73 -7.82
N ARG A 112 -15.33 1.47 -8.67
CA ARG A 112 -14.87 0.10 -9.00
C ARG A 112 -13.90 -0.47 -7.96
N ASP A 113 -12.96 0.34 -7.46
CA ASP A 113 -11.85 -0.15 -6.66
C ASP A 113 -12.21 -0.25 -5.16
N PRO A 114 -11.61 -1.20 -4.42
CA PRO A 114 -11.84 -1.29 -2.98
C PRO A 114 -11.36 -0.04 -2.24
N ILE A 115 -11.92 0.16 -1.05
CA ILE A 115 -11.47 1.22 -0.13
C ILE A 115 -10.01 1.00 0.26
N LEU A 116 -9.62 -0.25 0.54
CA LEU A 116 -8.25 -0.63 0.84
C LEU A 116 -7.59 -1.34 -0.35
N ASN A 117 -6.50 -0.74 -0.85
CA ASN A 117 -5.57 -1.38 -1.78
C ASN A 117 -4.21 -1.48 -1.10
N VAL A 118 -3.54 -2.61 -1.29
CA VAL A 118 -2.24 -2.89 -0.70
C VAL A 118 -1.30 -3.45 -1.75
N GLN A 119 -0.04 -3.03 -1.73
CA GLN A 119 1.02 -3.66 -2.49
C GLN A 119 2.09 -4.19 -1.53
N HIS A 120 2.46 -5.44 -1.72
CA HIS A 120 3.63 -6.06 -1.11
C HIS A 120 4.71 -6.18 -2.18
N THR A 121 5.86 -5.55 -1.95
CA THR A 121 7.01 -5.64 -2.85
C THR A 121 8.17 -6.27 -2.10
N ARG A 122 8.73 -7.34 -2.66
CA ARG A 122 9.93 -8.00 -2.16
C ARG A 122 11.17 -7.50 -2.88
N PHE A 123 12.23 -7.17 -2.15
CA PHE A 123 13.53 -6.76 -2.71
C PHE A 123 14.49 -7.96 -2.78
N ALA A 124 15.50 -7.87 -3.65
CA ALA A 124 16.49 -8.93 -3.83
C ALA A 124 17.28 -9.31 -2.56
N CYS A 125 17.35 -8.41 -1.58
CA CYS A 125 17.99 -8.66 -0.28
C CYS A 125 17.09 -9.37 0.76
N GLY A 126 15.85 -9.71 0.41
CA GLY A 126 14.84 -10.27 1.33
C GLY A 126 14.02 -9.21 2.09
N GLY A 127 14.44 -7.95 2.03
CA GLY A 127 13.67 -6.81 2.53
C GLY A 127 12.30 -6.68 1.84
N VAL A 128 11.35 -6.04 2.51
CA VAL A 128 9.96 -5.93 2.03
C VAL A 128 9.48 -4.50 2.17
N SER A 129 8.78 -3.97 1.16
CA SER A 129 7.94 -2.79 1.32
C SER A 129 6.46 -3.14 1.25
N ILE A 130 5.66 -2.46 2.07
CA ILE A 130 4.21 -2.55 2.06
C ILE A 130 3.64 -1.16 1.78
N GLY A 131 3.06 -0.99 0.60
CA GLY A 131 2.35 0.22 0.19
C GLY A 131 0.86 0.08 0.50
N PHE A 132 0.30 1.04 1.22
CA PHE A 132 -1.13 1.15 1.50
C PHE A 132 -1.71 2.33 0.75
N CYS A 133 -2.84 2.11 0.09
CA CYS A 133 -3.69 3.17 -0.45
C CYS A 133 -5.10 3.00 0.12
N LEU A 134 -5.49 3.94 0.97
CA LEU A 134 -6.80 4.00 1.61
C LEU A 134 -7.61 5.15 0.99
N ARG A 135 -8.77 4.84 0.44
CA ARG A 135 -9.69 5.86 -0.07
C ARG A 135 -10.44 6.50 1.11
N TYR A 136 -10.20 7.79 1.35
CA TYR A 136 -10.93 8.54 2.36
C TYR A 136 -12.30 8.95 1.81
N ILE A 137 -13.36 8.67 2.56
CA ILE A 137 -14.70 9.18 2.27
C ILE A 137 -14.78 10.55 2.94
N VAL A 138 -14.55 11.61 2.17
CA VAL A 138 -14.90 12.96 2.62
C VAL A 138 -16.39 13.10 2.34
N CYS A 139 -17.22 13.07 3.38
CA CYS A 139 -18.51 13.76 3.31
C CYS A 139 -18.20 15.26 3.33
N ASP A 140 -18.12 15.88 2.15
CA ASP A 140 -18.42 17.30 2.04
C ASP A 140 -19.93 17.43 2.32
N GLY A 141 -20.26 17.60 3.60
CA GLY A 141 -21.54 18.16 3.98
C GLY A 141 -21.44 19.66 3.85
N SER A 142 -21.69 20.18 2.66
CA SER A 142 -22.00 21.59 2.46
C SER A 142 -23.39 21.82 3.07
N ASP A 143 -23.44 22.31 4.32
CA ASP A 143 -24.57 23.10 4.83
C ASP A 143 -24.48 24.54 4.27
#